data_AF-A0A095TQS9-F1
#
_entry.id   AF-A0A095TQS9-F1
#
_cell.length_a   1.000
_cell.length_b   1.000
_cell.length_c   1.000
_cell.angle_alpha   90.00
_cell.angle_beta   90.00
_cell.angle_gamma   90.00
#
_symmetry.space_group_name_H-M   'P 1'
#
loop_
_entity.id
_entity.type
_entity.pdbx_description
1 polymer ?
#
loop_
_entity_poly.entity_id
_entity_poly.type
_entity_poly.pdbx_seq_one_letter_code
_entity_poly.pdbx_strand_id
1 'polypeptide(L)' 'MKKAARVKLHGLVMQARQHPSQRTLLLSQALRLAQQALARDANDRDAMRGLGLSWWYLGARRRGRALLKACRTPLT' A
#
# COMPACT_ATOMS: atom_id res chain seq x y z
N MET A 1 1.63 -12.10 2.50
CA MET A 1 3.05 -11.78 2.17
C MET A 1 4.00 -12.19 3.29
N LYS A 2 5.30 -12.37 3.00
CA LYS A 2 6.36 -12.58 4.00
C LYS A 2 6.55 -11.34 4.90
N LYS A 3 6.85 -11.54 6.19
CA LYS A 3 7.03 -10.46 7.21
C LYS A 3 7.99 -9.35 6.76
N ALA A 4 9.09 -9.70 6.11
CA ALA A 4 10.08 -8.72 5.62
C ALA A 4 9.50 -7.77 4.54
N ALA A 5 8.69 -8.30 3.61
CA ALA A 5 8.04 -7.50 2.57
C ALA A 5 7.01 -6.52 3.17
N ARG A 6 6.29 -6.95 4.21
CA ARG A 6 5.35 -6.12 4.97
C ARG A 6 6.05 -4.94 5.62
N VAL A 7 7.13 -5.20 6.34
CA VAL A 7 7.94 -4.16 7.00
C VAL A 7 8.50 -3.18 5.98
N LYS A 8 9.04 -3.68 4.86
CA LYS A 8 9.58 -2.83 3.79
C LYS A 8 8.50 -1.95 3.16
N LEU A 9 7.32 -2.50 2.87
CA LEU A 9 6.20 -1.74 2.33
C LEU A 9 5.76 -0.62 3.28
N HIS A 10 5.62 -0.94 4.57
CA HIS A 10 5.24 0.06 5.57
C HIS A 10 6.30 1.16 5.72
N GLY A 11 7.59 0.77 5.71
CA GLY A 11 8.71 1.69 5.76
C GLY A 11 8.73 2.68 4.59
N LEU A 12 8.52 2.19 3.36
CA LEU A 12 8.45 3.05 2.17
C LEU A 12 7.33 4.09 2.26
N VAL A 13 6.15 3.69 2.73
CA VAL A 13 5.01 4.62 2.92
C VAL A 13 5.33 5.68 3.96
N MET A 14 6.00 5.32 5.05
CA MET A 14 6.36 6.29 6.10
C MET A 14 7.48 7.23 5.67
N GLN A 15 8.51 6.71 4.98
CA GLN A 15 9.57 7.53 4.40
C GLN A 15 9.00 8.53 3.37
N ALA A 16 7.99 8.12 2.59
CA ALA A 16 7.33 9.02 1.64
C ALA A 16 6.63 10.21 2.31
N ARG A 17 6.23 10.08 3.59
CA ARG A 17 5.70 11.21 4.38
C ARG A 17 6.81 12.15 4.85
N GLN A 18 7.99 11.60 5.16
CA GLN A 18 9.12 12.34 5.70
C GLN A 18 9.94 13.06 4.61
N HIS A 19 9.98 12.49 3.40
CA HIS A 19 10.79 13.01 2.29
C HIS A 19 9.91 13.41 1.09
N PRO A 20 9.36 14.64 1.08
CA PRO A 20 8.44 15.09 0.04
C PRO A 20 9.07 15.09 -1.37
N SER A 21 10.37 15.37 -1.49
CA SER A 21 11.11 15.32 -2.76
C SER A 21 11.24 13.91 -3.34
N GLN A 22 11.21 12.86 -2.50
CA GLN A 22 11.31 11.46 -2.93
C GLN A 22 9.97 10.72 -2.85
N ARG A 23 8.90 11.41 -2.45
CA ARG A 23 7.58 10.84 -2.19
C ARG A 23 7.07 9.99 -3.35
N THR A 24 7.12 10.51 -4.57
CA THR A 24 6.61 9.80 -5.76
C THR A 24 7.36 8.51 -6.02
N LEU A 25 8.70 8.51 -5.87
CA LEU A 25 9.53 7.33 -6.04
C LEU A 25 9.22 6.26 -4.98
N LEU A 26 9.17 6.67 -3.71
CA LEU A 26 8.90 5.79 -2.57
C LEU A 26 7.50 5.17 -2.65
N LEU A 27 6.49 5.96 -3.00
CA LEU A 27 5.11 5.48 -3.18
C LEU A 27 4.98 4.56 -4.39
N SER A 28 5.73 4.81 -5.47
CA SER A 28 5.75 3.94 -6.65
C SER A 28 6.37 2.57 -6.33
N GLN A 29 7.45 2.54 -5.54
CA GLN A 29 8.03 1.29 -5.06
C GLN A 29 7.07 0.54 -4.13
N ALA A 30 6.41 1.25 -3.20
CA ALA A 30 5.42 0.66 -2.31
C ALA A 30 4.23 0.07 -3.11
N LEU A 31 3.75 0.78 -4.14
CA LEU A 31 2.70 0.27 -5.05
C LEU A 31 3.13 -1.02 -5.74
N ARG A 32 4.34 -1.07 -6.30
CA ARG A 32 4.84 -2.26 -7.00
C ARG A 32 4.92 -3.47 -6.07
N LEU A 33 5.41 -3.28 -4.83
CA LEU A 33 5.46 -4.35 -3.84
C LEU A 33 4.05 -4.82 -3.43
N ALA A 34 3.12 -3.89 -3.23
CA ALA A 34 1.73 -4.22 -2.91
C ALA A 34 1.07 -5.02 -4.04
N GLN A 35 1.25 -4.60 -5.29
CA GLN A 35 0.71 -5.29 -6.46
C GLN A 35 1.30 -6.70 -6.63
N GLN A 36 2.61 -6.86 -6.43
CA GLN A 36 3.26 -8.18 -6.47
C GLN A 36 2.75 -9.11 -5.37
N ALA A 37 2.49 -8.58 -4.17
CA ALA A 37 1.90 -9.36 -3.09
C ALA A 37 0.46 -9.77 -3.42
N LEU A 38 -0.36 -8.85 -3.94
CA LEU A 38 -1.74 -9.14 -4.35
C LEU A 38 -1.84 -10.11 -5.53
N ALA A 39 -0.87 -10.09 -6.45
CA ALA A 39 -0.81 -11.04 -7.54
C ALA A 39 -0.54 -12.48 -7.05
N ARG A 40 0.08 -12.63 -5.87
CA ARG A 40 0.35 -13.95 -5.26
C ARG A 40 -0.77 -14.35 -4.30
N ASP A 41 -1.38 -13.39 -3.63
CA ASP A 41 -2.48 -13.57 -2.68
C ASP A 41 -3.39 -12.34 -2.73
N ALA A 42 -4.51 -12.47 -3.44
CA ALA A 42 -5.48 -11.39 -3.60
C ALA A 42 -6.13 -10.95 -2.28
N ASN A 43 -6.08 -11.82 -1.25
CA ASN A 43 -6.62 -11.57 0.08
C ASN A 43 -5.57 -11.06 1.08
N ASP A 44 -4.35 -10.75 0.63
CA ASP A 44 -3.32 -10.19 1.48
C ASP A 44 -3.72 -8.79 1.96
N ARG A 45 -4.36 -8.74 3.13
CA ARG A 45 -4.89 -7.52 3.74
C ARG A 45 -3.82 -6.45 3.94
N ASP A 46 -2.57 -6.85 4.16
CA ASP A 46 -1.47 -5.90 4.34
C ASP A 46 -1.02 -5.30 3.01
N ALA A 47 -1.07 -6.09 1.94
CA ALA A 47 -0.82 -5.60 0.59
C ALA A 47 -1.93 -4.64 0.17
N MET A 48 -3.19 -5.00 0.40
CA MET A 48 -4.33 -4.12 0.15
C MET A 48 -4.24 -2.82 0.96
N ARG A 49 -3.86 -2.89 2.25
CA ARG A 49 -3.69 -1.72 3.11
C ARG A 49 -2.57 -0.82 2.62
N GLY A 50 -1.43 -1.42 2.23
CA GLY A 50 -0.31 -0.73 1.63
C GLY A 50 -0.67 -0.02 0.33
N LEU A 51 -1.38 -0.71 -0.56
CA LEU A 51 -1.90 -0.16 -1.80
C LEU A 51 -2.83 1.03 -1.53
N GLY A 52 -3.77 0.88 -0.59
CA GLY A 52 -4.71 1.92 -0.21
C GLY A 52 -4.04 3.17 0.35
N LEU A 53 -3.05 3.01 1.24
CA LEU A 53 -2.26 4.12 1.78
C LEU A 53 -1.44 4.80 0.68
N SER A 54 -0.80 4.05 -0.21
CA SER A 54 -0.01 4.64 -1.30
C SER A 54 -0.88 5.50 -2.23
N TRP A 55 -2.06 5.02 -2.63
CA TRP A 55 -3.00 5.81 -3.42
C TRP A 55 -3.50 7.06 -2.69
N TRP A 56 -3.71 6.97 -1.38
CA TRP A 56 -4.08 8.14 -0.58
C TRP A 56 -2.98 9.20 -0.60
N TYR A 57 -1.72 8.79 -0.37
CA TYR A 57 -0.59 9.70 -0.40
C TYR A 57 -0.25 10.21 -1.81
N LEU A 58 -0.65 9.54 -2.88
CA LEU A 58 -0.54 10.08 -4.24
C LEU A 58 -1.69 11.04 -4.61
N GLY A 59 -2.64 11.30 -3.71
CA GLY A 59 -3.76 12.19 -3.95
C GLY A 59 -5.00 11.50 -4.57
N ALA A 60 -4.89 10.23 -4.98
CA ALA A 60 -6.01 9.41 -5.44
C ALA A 60 -6.88 8.90 -4.26
N ARG A 61 -7.32 9.82 -3.39
CA ARG A 61 -7.99 9.52 -2.11
C ARG A 61 -9.22 8.63 -2.26
N ARG A 62 -10.00 8.77 -3.35
CA ARG A 62 -11.18 7.95 -3.60
C ARG A 62 -10.81 6.46 -3.74
N ARG A 63 -9.78 6.18 -4.54
CA ARG A 63 -9.27 4.83 -4.79
C ARG A 63 -8.62 4.25 -3.53
N GLY A 64 -7.81 5.06 -2.85
CA GLY A 64 -7.21 4.67 -1.57
C GLY A 64 -8.25 4.31 -0.51
N ARG A 65 -9.31 5.11 -0.37
CA ARG A 65 -10.42 4.83 0.56
C ARG A 65 -11.19 3.56 0.24
N ALA A 66 -11.46 3.30 -1.04
CA ALA A 66 -12.16 2.08 -1.45
C ALA A 66 -11.38 0.83 -1.03
N LEU A 67 -10.07 0.82 -1.27
CA LEU A 67 -9.18 -0.28 -0.87
C LEU A 67 -9.09 -0.43 0.65
N LEU A 68 -8.94 0.68 1.38
CA LEU A 68 -8.88 0.64 2.85
C LEU A 68 -10.20 0.19 3.48
N LYS A 69 -11.34 0.49 2.85
CA LYS A 69 -12.64 -0.06 3.26
C LYS A 69 -12.72 -1.56 2.98
N ALA A 70 -12.30 -2.00 1.79
CA ALA A 70 -12.29 -3.42 1.42
C ALA A 70 -11.41 -4.26 2.36
N CYS A 71 -10.29 -3.73 2.88
CA CYS A 71 -9.50 -4.39 3.92
C CYS A 71 -10.24 -4.63 5.24
N ARG A 72 -11.20 -3.75 5.56
CA ARG A 72 -11.86 -3.67 6.87
C ARG A 72 -13.11 -4.55 6.93
N THR A 73 -13.77 -4.74 5.79
CA THR A 73 -14.90 -5.66 5.63
C THR A 73 -14.38 -7.08 5.39
N PRO A 74 -14.78 -8.08 6.20
CA PRO A 74 -14.55 -9.46 5.81
C PRO A 74 -15.30 -9.72 4.51
N LEU A 75 -14.60 -10.28 3.51
CA LEU A 75 -15.25 -10.88 2.34
C LEU A 75 -16.16 -11.99 2.91
N THR A 76 -17.47 -11.74 2.85
CA THR A 76 -18.53 -12.68 3.25
C THR A 76 -18.97 -13.46 2.03
#